data_AF-A0A436FE06-F1
#
_entry.id   AF-A0A436FE06-F1
#
_cell.length_a   1.000
_cell.length_b   1.000
_cell.length_c   1.000
_cell.angle_alpha   90.00
_cell.angle_beta   90.00
_cell.angle_gamma   90.00
#
_symmetry.space_group_name_H-M   'P 1'
#
loop_
_entity.id
_entity.type
_entity.pdbx_description
1 polymer ?
#
loop_
_entity_poly.entity_id
_entity_poly.type
_entity_poly.pdbx_seq_one_letter_code
_entity_poly.pdbx_strand_id
1 'polypeptide(L)'
;QRGRAVGTVTSGVILGILLARFASGVVADFAGWRWVYLVSAGLTLVMAMVLYLILPRHEAERPRTSYPRLLASVLLLFAQEPLLRVRAVLAMLIFASFNVLWAPLVLPLSAAPFSLSHTEIGLFGLAGVAGALGARWTGGLVDRGRGQLVTGFSLLLMMAAWLPIAFMGMSLWLLVAGIVMLDLAIQAVHVTNQSLIFARRPDARSRLVGGYMIFYSVGSALGSIASTMAYGAMGWNGVCVLGAGIGLLALLFWALTLRVGR
;
A
#
# COMPACT_ATOMS: atom_id res chain seq x y z
N GLN A 1 19.13 -7.64 19.21
CA GLN A 1 17.90 -7.14 19.87
C GLN A 1 17.09 -6.16 19.00
N ARG A 2 17.71 -5.13 18.38
CA ARG A 2 17.02 -4.18 17.48
C ARG A 2 16.22 -4.84 16.34
N GLY A 3 16.78 -5.84 15.65
CA GLY A 3 16.07 -6.55 14.58
C GLY A 3 14.83 -7.32 15.06
N ARG A 4 14.87 -7.89 16.27
CA ARG A 4 13.71 -8.58 16.88
C ARG A 4 12.62 -7.58 17.24
N ALA A 5 12.97 -6.44 17.83
CA ALA A 5 12.03 -5.37 18.14
C ALA A 5 11.37 -4.78 16.88
N VAL A 6 12.16 -4.47 15.84
CA VAL A 6 11.65 -3.99 14.55
C VAL A 6 10.73 -5.04 13.91
N GLY A 7 11.12 -6.31 13.91
CA GLY A 7 10.31 -7.41 13.40
C GLY A 7 8.97 -7.57 14.14
N THR A 8 8.95 -7.44 15.46
CA THR A 8 7.73 -7.45 16.27
C THR A 8 6.81 -6.27 15.92
N VAL A 9 7.36 -5.05 15.79
CA VAL A 9 6.58 -3.86 15.42
C VAL A 9 5.99 -4.00 14.03
N THR A 10 6.79 -4.39 13.02
CA THR A 10 6.31 -4.58 11.65
C THR A 10 5.24 -5.66 11.58
N SER A 11 5.40 -6.77 12.31
CA SER A 11 4.39 -7.83 12.37
C SER A 11 3.10 -7.36 13.03
N GLY A 12 3.20 -6.54 14.09
CA GLY A 12 2.05 -5.92 14.74
C GLY A 12 1.30 -4.94 13.83
N VAL A 13 2.03 -4.14 13.03
CA VAL A 13 1.43 -3.24 12.04
C VAL A 13 0.69 -4.03 10.96
N ILE A 14 1.31 -5.07 10.39
CA ILE A 14 0.68 -5.95 9.41
C ILE A 14 -0.59 -6.56 10.00
N LEU A 15 -0.48 -7.20 11.16
CA LEU A 15 -1.60 -7.85 11.84
C LEU A 15 -2.73 -6.86 12.13
N GLY A 16 -2.39 -5.65 12.60
CA GLY A 16 -3.34 -4.58 12.86
C GLY A 16 -4.09 -4.13 11.61
N ILE A 17 -3.40 -3.91 10.49
CA ILE A 17 -4.04 -3.51 9.21
C ILE A 17 -5.06 -4.57 8.76
N LEU A 18 -4.73 -5.85 8.94
CA LEU A 18 -5.56 -6.98 8.50
C LEU A 18 -6.78 -7.17 9.40
N LEU A 19 -6.57 -7.15 10.72
CA LEU A 19 -7.65 -7.24 11.70
C LEU A 19 -8.55 -6.00 11.69
N ALA A 20 -8.01 -4.83 11.35
CA ALA A 20 -8.78 -3.58 11.35
C ALA A 20 -10.00 -3.67 10.43
N ARG A 21 -9.86 -4.22 9.20
CA ARG A 21 -10.99 -4.33 8.28
C ARG A 21 -12.08 -5.26 8.81
N PHE A 22 -11.70 -6.44 9.31
CA PHE A 22 -12.63 -7.38 9.91
C PHE A 22 -13.30 -6.79 11.16
N ALA A 23 -12.53 -6.27 12.11
CA ALA A 23 -13.04 -5.69 13.34
C ALA A 23 -13.93 -4.47 13.07
N SER A 24 -13.58 -3.63 12.09
CA SER A 24 -14.43 -2.52 11.67
C SER A 24 -15.74 -3.00 11.04
N GLY A 25 -15.72 -4.10 10.29
CA GLY A 25 -16.92 -4.73 9.73
C GLY A 25 -17.85 -5.25 10.82
N VAL A 26 -17.30 -5.98 11.79
CA VAL A 26 -18.07 -6.49 12.96
C VAL A 26 -18.73 -5.33 13.71
N VAL A 27 -17.97 -4.28 14.05
CA VAL A 27 -18.52 -3.11 14.74
C VAL A 27 -19.56 -2.40 13.88
N ALA A 28 -19.33 -2.28 12.57
CA ALA A 28 -20.27 -1.64 11.65
C ALA A 28 -21.59 -2.41 11.54
N ASP A 29 -21.57 -3.74 11.53
CA ASP A 29 -22.78 -4.56 11.42
C ASP A 29 -23.59 -4.55 12.73
N PHE A 30 -22.94 -4.57 13.91
CA PHE A 30 -23.64 -4.59 15.20
C PHE A 30 -24.08 -3.21 15.71
N ALA A 31 -23.24 -2.20 15.53
CA ALA A 31 -23.44 -0.88 16.14
C ALA A 31 -23.52 0.25 15.10
N GLY A 32 -23.24 -0.03 13.82
CA GLY A 32 -23.20 0.98 12.77
C GLY A 32 -21.82 1.64 12.62
N TRP A 33 -21.61 2.25 11.46
CA TRP A 33 -20.32 2.83 11.07
C TRP A 33 -19.78 3.91 12.03
N ARG A 34 -20.66 4.64 12.74
CA ARG A 34 -20.26 5.69 13.70
C ARG A 34 -19.42 5.13 14.85
N TRP A 35 -19.75 3.94 15.33
CA TRP A 35 -19.02 3.30 16.43
C TRP A 35 -17.63 2.84 16.04
N VAL A 36 -17.40 2.53 14.76
CA VAL A 36 -16.05 2.25 14.24
C VAL A 36 -15.13 3.45 14.50
N TYR A 37 -15.60 4.66 14.23
CA TYR A 37 -14.85 5.89 14.48
C TYR A 37 -14.66 6.17 15.97
N LEU A 38 -15.69 5.97 16.80
CA LEU A 38 -15.60 6.18 18.25
C LEU A 38 -14.63 5.22 18.93
N VAL A 39 -14.69 3.93 18.58
CA VAL A 39 -13.77 2.90 19.10
C VAL A 39 -12.34 3.21 18.66
N SER A 40 -12.13 3.56 17.39
CA SER A 40 -10.81 3.95 16.87
C SER A 40 -10.26 5.18 17.58
N ALA A 41 -11.09 6.20 17.83
CA ALA A 41 -10.71 7.38 18.60
C ALA A 41 -10.30 7.02 20.03
N GLY A 42 -11.06 6.16 20.71
CA GLY A 42 -10.74 5.66 22.05
C GLY A 42 -9.40 4.92 22.09
N LEU A 43 -9.18 3.97 21.18
CA LEU A 43 -7.91 3.23 21.08
C LEU A 43 -6.72 4.16 20.79
N THR A 44 -6.91 5.15 19.93
CA THR A 44 -5.88 6.16 19.61
C THR A 44 -5.55 7.02 20.83
N LEU A 45 -6.55 7.43 21.61
CA LEU A 45 -6.36 8.19 22.85
C LEU A 45 -5.60 7.36 23.91
N VAL A 46 -5.95 6.09 24.06
CA VAL A 46 -5.24 5.15 24.95
C VAL A 46 -3.78 5.04 24.52
N MET A 47 -3.51 4.85 23.23
CA MET A 47 -2.13 4.77 22.73
C MET A 47 -1.36 6.09 22.96
N ALA A 48 -2.00 7.23 22.74
CA ALA A 48 -1.41 8.54 23.00
C ALA A 48 -1.06 8.72 24.49
N MET A 49 -1.94 8.30 25.39
CA MET A 49 -1.69 8.33 26.84
C MET A 49 -0.55 7.38 27.24
N VAL A 50 -0.54 6.15 26.73
CA VAL A 50 0.54 5.19 26.96
C VAL A 50 1.89 5.76 26.51
N LEU A 51 1.95 6.36 25.32
CA LEU A 51 3.15 7.02 24.81
C LEU A 51 3.55 8.22 25.68
N TYR A 52 2.59 9.04 26.11
CA TYR A 52 2.85 10.19 26.99
C TYR A 52 3.47 9.77 28.33
N LEU A 53 3.01 8.65 28.90
CA LEU A 53 3.48 8.15 30.20
C LEU A 53 4.81 7.39 30.12
N ILE A 54 5.05 6.63 29.04
CA ILE A 54 6.19 5.71 28.93
C ILE A 54 7.38 6.36 28.20
N LEU A 55 7.14 7.26 27.24
CA LEU A 55 8.20 7.75 26.37
C LEU A 55 9.17 8.63 27.18
N PRO A 56 10.47 8.27 27.27
CA PRO A 56 11.43 9.08 27.99
C PRO A 56 11.55 10.45 27.32
N ARG A 57 11.57 11.52 28.14
CA ARG A 57 11.83 12.89 27.69
C ARG A 57 13.24 12.97 27.12
N HIS A 58 13.40 12.65 25.84
CA HIS A 58 14.62 12.95 25.11
C HIS A 58 14.54 14.39 24.66
N GLU A 59 15.31 15.26 25.31
CA GLU A 59 15.72 16.53 24.73
C GLU A 59 16.65 16.21 23.55
N ALA A 60 16.08 15.84 22.41
CA ALA A 60 16.85 15.71 21.19
C ALA A 60 17.47 17.08 20.89
N GLU A 61 18.80 17.11 20.72
CA GLU A 61 19.49 18.31 20.23
C GLU A 61 18.71 18.86 19.04
N ARG A 62 18.28 20.13 19.14
CA ARG A 62 17.48 20.77 18.08
C ARG A 62 18.22 20.57 16.76
N PRO A 63 17.59 19.99 15.72
CA PRO A 63 18.24 19.80 14.44
C PRO A 63 18.77 21.15 13.95
N ARG A 64 20.07 21.21 13.63
CA ARG A 64 20.78 22.43 13.22
C ARG A 64 20.25 23.06 11.92
N THR A 65 19.31 22.40 11.24
CA THR A 65 18.71 22.81 9.98
C THR A 65 17.33 23.42 10.18
N SER A 66 17.11 24.60 9.60
CA SER A 66 15.77 25.20 9.56
C SER A 66 14.80 24.33 8.77
N TYR A 67 13.55 24.26 9.22
CA TYR A 67 12.49 23.46 8.59
C TYR A 67 12.33 23.71 7.08
N PRO A 68 12.35 24.97 6.57
CA PRO A 68 12.29 25.23 5.14
C PRO A 68 13.48 24.66 4.36
N ARG A 69 14.69 24.69 4.93
CA ARG A 69 15.88 24.07 4.31
C ARG A 69 15.75 22.55 4.27
N LEU A 70 15.12 21.96 5.29
CA LEU A 70 14.86 20.52 5.32
C LEU A 70 13.89 20.11 4.22
N LEU A 71 12.79 20.85 4.02
CA LEU A 71 11.86 20.64 2.91
C LEU A 71 12.53 20.83 1.54
N ALA A 72 13.28 21.93 1.37
CA ALA A 72 14.03 22.18 0.14
C ALA A 72 15.02 21.04 -0.17
N SER A 73 15.62 20.43 0.87
CA SER A 73 16.53 19.30 0.68
C SER A 73 15.84 18.04 0.14
N VAL A 74 14.54 17.84 0.41
CA VAL A 74 13.75 16.73 -0.16
C VAL A 74 13.53 16.97 -1.65
N LEU A 75 13.19 18.20 -2.05
CA LEU A 75 13.04 18.58 -3.46
C LEU A 75 14.37 18.46 -4.21
N LEU A 76 15.46 18.88 -3.59
CA LEU A 76 16.82 18.74 -4.13
C LEU A 76 17.19 17.26 -4.34
N LEU A 77 16.86 16.39 -3.39
CA LEU A 77 17.03 14.93 -3.52
C LEU A 77 16.26 14.39 -4.73
N PHE A 78 15.03 14.85 -4.97
CA PHE A 78 14.27 14.47 -6.17
C PHE A 78 14.93 14.93 -7.47
N ALA A 79 15.51 16.13 -7.50
CA ALA A 79 16.24 16.63 -8.65
C ALA A 79 17.51 15.81 -8.92
N GLN A 80 18.27 15.51 -7.86
CA GLN A 80 19.58 14.88 -7.94
C GLN A 80 19.52 13.36 -8.15
N GLU A 81 18.53 12.67 -7.60
CA GLU A 81 18.45 11.21 -7.61
C GLU A 81 17.39 10.73 -8.62
N PRO A 82 17.77 10.38 -9.87
CA PRO A 82 16.81 9.92 -10.88
C PRO A 82 16.14 8.60 -10.49
N LEU A 83 16.83 7.74 -9.72
CA LEU A 83 16.25 6.51 -9.19
C LEU A 83 15.08 6.79 -8.25
N LEU A 84 15.16 7.83 -7.41
CA LEU A 84 14.07 8.22 -6.51
C LEU A 84 12.83 8.60 -7.33
N ARG A 85 13.00 9.39 -8.39
CA ARG A 85 11.89 9.79 -9.29
C ARG A 85 11.18 8.58 -9.89
N VAL A 86 11.95 7.67 -10.48
CA VAL A 86 11.39 6.44 -11.09
C VAL A 86 10.64 5.60 -10.06
N ARG A 87 11.27 5.36 -8.90
CA ARG A 87 10.70 4.50 -7.85
C ARG A 87 9.51 5.14 -7.15
N ALA A 88 9.46 6.48 -7.06
CA ALA A 88 8.33 7.23 -6.54
C ALA A 88 7.13 7.19 -7.52
N VAL A 89 7.35 7.36 -8.83
CA VAL A 89 6.28 7.20 -9.83
C VAL A 89 5.74 5.77 -9.83
N LEU A 90 6.60 4.76 -9.74
CA LEU A 90 6.14 3.37 -9.57
C LEU A 90 5.32 3.20 -8.28
N ALA A 91 5.71 3.85 -7.18
CA ALA A 91 4.93 3.84 -5.94
C ALA A 91 3.53 4.43 -6.15
N MET A 92 3.44 5.57 -6.85
CA MET A 92 2.17 6.19 -7.18
C MET A 92 1.26 5.23 -7.96
N LEU A 93 1.79 4.54 -8.97
CA LEU A 93 0.99 3.64 -9.81
C LEU A 93 0.55 2.38 -9.06
N ILE A 94 1.44 1.73 -8.28
CA ILE A 94 1.05 0.53 -7.53
C ILE A 94 0.02 0.85 -6.43
N PHE A 95 0.13 1.99 -5.75
CA PHE A 95 -0.83 2.37 -4.72
C PHE A 95 -2.12 2.97 -5.30
N ALA A 96 -2.07 3.53 -6.50
CA ALA A 96 -3.28 3.80 -7.27
C ALA A 96 -4.02 2.48 -7.57
N SER A 97 -3.34 1.47 -8.11
CA SER A 97 -3.93 0.16 -8.40
C SER A 97 -4.50 -0.51 -7.13
N PHE A 98 -3.78 -0.45 -6.01
CA PHE A 98 -4.26 -0.90 -4.70
C PHE A 98 -5.62 -0.28 -4.34
N ASN A 99 -5.69 1.05 -4.40
CA ASN A 99 -6.90 1.76 -4.01
C ASN A 99 -8.02 1.62 -5.04
N VAL A 100 -7.69 1.39 -6.32
CA VAL A 100 -8.70 1.10 -7.34
C VAL A 100 -9.49 -0.16 -7.02
N LEU A 101 -8.84 -1.18 -6.46
CA LEU A 101 -9.53 -2.37 -5.96
C LEU A 101 -10.27 -2.05 -4.67
N TRP A 102 -9.54 -1.59 -3.65
CA TRP A 102 -10.01 -1.62 -2.26
C TRP A 102 -11.06 -0.56 -1.91
N ALA A 103 -11.09 0.58 -2.61
CA ALA A 103 -12.04 1.65 -2.33
C ALA A 103 -13.47 1.29 -2.74
N PRO A 104 -13.75 0.84 -3.98
CA PRO A 104 -15.11 0.50 -4.39
C PRO A 104 -15.52 -0.93 -4.01
N LEU A 105 -14.63 -1.81 -3.53
CA LEU A 105 -14.91 -3.25 -3.32
C LEU A 105 -16.19 -3.55 -2.51
N VAL A 106 -16.51 -2.70 -1.53
CA VAL A 106 -17.74 -2.84 -0.73
C VAL A 106 -19.00 -2.66 -1.57
N LEU A 107 -18.97 -1.81 -2.60
CA LEU A 107 -20.15 -1.43 -3.39
C LEU A 107 -20.78 -2.63 -4.15
N PRO A 108 -20.05 -3.42 -4.95
CA PRO A 108 -20.65 -4.57 -5.63
C PRO A 108 -20.93 -5.73 -4.68
N LEU A 109 -20.16 -5.89 -3.60
CA LEU A 109 -20.33 -7.02 -2.68
C LEU A 109 -21.51 -6.85 -1.71
N SER A 110 -21.85 -5.61 -1.35
CA SER A 110 -23.01 -5.31 -0.51
C SER A 110 -24.33 -5.27 -1.29
N ALA A 111 -24.27 -5.11 -2.61
CA ALA A 111 -25.43 -5.14 -3.49
C ALA A 111 -25.78 -6.58 -3.94
N ALA A 112 -27.00 -6.76 -4.45
CA ALA A 112 -27.37 -8.00 -5.13
C ALA A 112 -26.45 -8.23 -6.36
N PRO A 113 -26.01 -9.46 -6.65
CA PRO A 113 -26.48 -10.74 -6.10
C PRO A 113 -25.75 -11.24 -4.84
N PHE A 114 -24.71 -10.55 -4.37
CA PHE A 114 -23.87 -11.05 -3.27
C PHE A 114 -24.45 -10.73 -1.89
N SER A 115 -24.96 -9.52 -1.69
CA SER A 115 -25.62 -9.07 -0.45
C SER A 115 -24.84 -9.40 0.82
N LEU A 116 -23.51 -9.31 0.76
CA LEU A 116 -22.62 -9.62 1.89
C LEU A 116 -22.67 -8.51 2.95
N SER A 117 -22.55 -8.92 4.21
CA SER A 117 -22.36 -8.04 5.36
C SER A 117 -21.00 -7.33 5.34
N HIS A 118 -20.83 -6.25 6.11
CA HIS A 118 -19.54 -5.55 6.18
C HIS A 118 -18.45 -6.43 6.79
N THR A 119 -18.82 -7.34 7.70
CA THR A 119 -17.94 -8.35 8.29
C THR A 119 -17.41 -9.31 7.23
N GLU A 120 -18.29 -9.86 6.39
CA GLU A 120 -17.90 -10.78 5.30
C GLU A 120 -17.02 -10.08 4.28
N ILE A 121 -17.35 -8.84 3.91
CA ILE A 121 -16.49 -8.02 3.04
C ILE A 121 -15.14 -7.74 3.71
N GLY A 122 -15.14 -7.52 5.03
CA GLY A 122 -13.95 -7.34 5.85
C GLY A 122 -13.03 -8.56 5.87
N LEU A 123 -13.55 -9.79 5.74
CA LEU A 123 -12.76 -11.02 5.67
C LEU A 123 -11.86 -11.09 4.43
N PHE A 124 -12.26 -10.47 3.32
CA PHE A 124 -11.36 -10.35 2.16
C PHE A 124 -10.09 -9.56 2.52
N GLY A 125 -10.16 -8.67 3.52
CA GLY A 125 -8.99 -8.00 4.10
C GLY A 125 -7.93 -8.97 4.63
N LEU A 126 -8.35 -10.15 5.11
CA LEU A 126 -7.43 -11.21 5.55
C LEU A 126 -6.70 -11.87 4.37
N ALA A 127 -7.26 -11.87 3.17
CA ALA A 127 -6.54 -12.33 1.98
C ALA A 127 -5.28 -11.49 1.73
N GLY A 128 -5.29 -10.21 2.14
CA GLY A 128 -4.13 -9.33 2.13
C GLY A 128 -2.99 -9.76 3.07
N VAL A 129 -3.20 -10.72 3.98
CA VAL A 129 -2.12 -11.36 4.76
C VAL A 129 -1.07 -11.92 3.81
N ALA A 130 -1.51 -12.50 2.69
CA ALA A 130 -0.62 -13.07 1.69
C ALA A 130 0.37 -12.01 1.18
N GLY A 131 -0.08 -10.78 0.94
CA GLY A 131 0.78 -9.66 0.53
C GLY A 131 1.93 -9.40 1.50
N ALA A 132 1.67 -9.45 2.79
CA ALA A 132 2.70 -9.29 3.83
C ALA A 132 3.70 -10.46 3.88
N LEU A 133 3.27 -11.69 3.55
CA LEU A 133 4.18 -12.82 3.39
C LEU A 133 5.07 -12.63 2.16
N GLY A 134 4.51 -12.10 1.06
CA GLY A 134 5.27 -11.72 -0.13
C GLY A 134 6.43 -10.80 0.16
N ALA A 135 6.21 -9.76 0.97
CA ALA A 135 7.22 -8.80 1.39
C ALA A 135 8.48 -9.45 1.99
N ARG A 136 8.32 -10.50 2.82
CA ARG A 136 9.45 -11.23 3.43
C ARG A 136 10.29 -11.97 2.40
N TRP A 137 9.64 -12.66 1.46
CA TRP A 137 10.34 -13.35 0.38
C TRP A 137 11.03 -12.38 -0.58
N THR A 138 10.39 -11.23 -0.83
CA THR A 138 10.92 -10.22 -1.74
C THR A 138 12.24 -9.63 -1.25
N GLY A 139 12.35 -9.34 0.05
CA GLY A 139 13.56 -8.77 0.65
C GLY A 139 14.81 -9.58 0.34
N GLY A 140 14.76 -10.90 0.52
CA GLY A 140 15.90 -11.79 0.24
C GLY A 140 16.30 -11.86 -1.24
N LEU A 141 15.37 -11.69 -2.19
CA LEU A 141 15.71 -11.62 -3.61
C LEU A 141 16.32 -10.27 -4.00
N VAL A 142 15.87 -9.19 -3.38
CA VAL A 142 16.42 -7.85 -3.59
C VAL A 142 17.86 -7.77 -3.06
N ASP A 143 18.13 -8.36 -1.90
CA ASP A 143 19.47 -8.43 -1.31
C ASP A 143 20.45 -9.21 -2.20
N ARG A 144 19.95 -10.15 -3.03
CA ARG A 144 20.72 -10.87 -4.06
C ARG A 144 20.91 -10.08 -5.37
N GLY A 145 20.61 -8.79 -5.38
CA GLY A 145 20.76 -7.91 -6.55
C GLY A 145 19.67 -8.10 -7.62
N ARG A 146 18.61 -8.89 -7.37
CA ARG A 146 17.55 -9.18 -8.36
C ARG A 146 16.39 -8.19 -8.33
N GLY A 147 16.55 -7.01 -7.71
CA GLY A 147 15.45 -6.06 -7.50
C GLY A 147 14.71 -5.63 -8.78
N GLN A 148 15.41 -5.46 -9.91
CA GLN A 148 14.74 -5.11 -11.18
C GLN A 148 13.89 -6.27 -11.73
N LEU A 149 14.40 -7.50 -11.67
CA LEU A 149 13.65 -8.69 -12.09
C LEU A 149 12.40 -8.87 -11.24
N VAL A 150 12.53 -8.68 -9.93
CA VAL A 150 11.40 -8.76 -9.00
C VAL A 150 10.38 -7.66 -9.28
N THR A 151 10.83 -6.44 -9.58
CA THR A 151 9.92 -5.35 -9.99
C THR A 151 9.12 -5.73 -11.23
N GLY A 152 9.79 -6.21 -12.29
CA GLY A 152 9.12 -6.58 -13.54
C GLY A 152 8.11 -7.71 -13.36
N PHE A 153 8.51 -8.80 -12.69
CA PHE A 153 7.60 -9.92 -12.41
C PHE A 153 6.40 -9.49 -11.56
N SER A 154 6.64 -8.67 -10.53
CA SER A 154 5.56 -8.19 -9.66
C SER A 154 4.60 -7.26 -10.41
N LEU A 155 5.09 -6.37 -11.28
CA LEU A 155 4.22 -5.52 -12.10
C LEU A 155 3.39 -6.34 -13.11
N LEU A 156 3.98 -7.38 -13.70
CA LEU A 156 3.25 -8.32 -14.55
C LEU A 156 2.18 -9.08 -13.77
N LEU A 157 2.52 -9.55 -12.56
CA LEU A 157 1.58 -10.20 -11.65
C LEU A 157 0.44 -9.26 -11.24
N MET A 158 0.74 -7.99 -10.96
CA MET A 158 -0.25 -6.95 -10.64
C MET A 158 -1.22 -6.74 -11.81
N MET A 159 -0.72 -6.65 -13.04
CA MET A 159 -1.55 -6.53 -14.23
C MET A 159 -2.41 -7.79 -14.43
N ALA A 160 -1.83 -8.98 -14.27
CA ALA A 160 -2.53 -10.25 -14.42
C ALA A 160 -3.61 -10.48 -13.34
N ALA A 161 -3.42 -9.94 -12.13
CA ALA A 161 -4.38 -10.04 -11.03
C ALA A 161 -5.76 -9.48 -11.37
N TRP A 162 -5.84 -8.49 -12.27
CA TRP A 162 -7.11 -7.91 -12.69
C TRP A 162 -8.00 -8.86 -13.49
N LEU A 163 -7.43 -9.92 -14.10
CA LEU A 163 -8.19 -10.93 -14.83
C LEU A 163 -9.13 -11.72 -13.90
N PRO A 164 -8.65 -12.42 -12.84
CA PRO A 164 -9.55 -13.11 -11.92
C PRO A 164 -10.44 -12.15 -11.11
N ILE A 165 -9.98 -10.91 -10.84
CA ILE A 165 -10.80 -9.86 -10.19
C ILE A 165 -12.01 -9.49 -11.05
N ALA A 166 -11.85 -9.36 -12.37
CA ALA A 166 -12.94 -9.04 -13.29
C ALA A 166 -14.05 -10.11 -13.28
N PHE A 167 -13.69 -11.36 -13.00
CA PHE A 167 -14.61 -12.50 -12.98
C PHE A 167 -15.25 -12.76 -11.60
N MET A 168 -15.32 -11.74 -10.73
CA MET A 168 -15.96 -11.88 -9.41
C MET A 168 -17.39 -12.43 -9.49
N GLY A 169 -18.12 -12.10 -10.57
CA GLY A 169 -19.49 -12.56 -10.81
C GLY A 169 -19.65 -14.07 -10.99
N MET A 170 -18.59 -14.79 -11.37
CA MET A 170 -18.62 -16.26 -11.49
C MET A 170 -18.24 -16.95 -10.19
N SER A 171 -17.28 -16.40 -9.43
CA SER A 171 -16.82 -16.99 -8.18
C SER A 171 -16.08 -15.98 -7.32
N LEU A 172 -16.46 -15.90 -6.04
CA LEU A 172 -15.74 -15.11 -5.03
C LEU A 172 -14.32 -15.66 -4.77
N TRP A 173 -14.05 -16.93 -5.08
CA TRP A 173 -12.69 -17.48 -4.97
C TRP A 173 -11.74 -16.89 -6.02
N LEU A 174 -12.23 -16.54 -7.21
CA LEU A 174 -11.43 -15.82 -8.21
C LEU A 174 -11.08 -14.43 -7.71
N LEU A 175 -12.04 -13.76 -7.05
CA LEU A 175 -11.78 -12.48 -6.39
C LEU A 175 -10.70 -12.63 -5.31
N VAL A 176 -10.79 -13.62 -4.42
CA VAL A 176 -9.76 -13.88 -3.40
C VAL A 176 -8.39 -14.11 -4.03
N ALA A 177 -8.31 -14.97 -5.06
CA ALA A 177 -7.06 -15.23 -5.77
C ALA A 177 -6.46 -13.95 -6.38
N GLY A 178 -7.31 -13.13 -6.99
CA GLY A 178 -6.93 -11.84 -7.55
C GLY A 178 -6.42 -10.84 -6.50
N ILE A 179 -7.12 -10.72 -5.36
CA ILE A 179 -6.68 -9.88 -4.22
C ILE A 179 -5.31 -10.32 -3.73
N VAL A 180 -5.12 -11.63 -3.53
CA VAL A 180 -3.84 -12.20 -3.10
C VAL A 180 -2.73 -11.87 -4.10
N MET A 181 -2.95 -12.07 -5.40
CA MET A 181 -1.98 -11.77 -6.45
C MET A 181 -1.63 -10.28 -6.48
N LEU A 182 -2.64 -9.40 -6.39
CA LEU A 182 -2.48 -7.95 -6.42
C LEU A 182 -1.69 -7.46 -5.20
N ASP A 183 -2.07 -7.88 -3.99
CA ASP A 183 -1.43 -7.45 -2.74
C ASP A 183 0.01 -7.98 -2.64
N LEU A 184 0.27 -9.22 -3.08
CA LEU A 184 1.62 -9.78 -3.20
C LEU A 184 2.49 -8.95 -4.13
N ALA A 185 1.97 -8.63 -5.32
CA ALA A 185 2.68 -7.84 -6.31
C ALA A 185 3.01 -6.43 -5.80
N ILE A 186 2.03 -5.75 -5.21
CA ILE A 186 2.19 -4.38 -4.70
C ILE A 186 3.21 -4.35 -3.56
N GLN A 187 3.11 -5.27 -2.60
CA GLN A 187 4.06 -5.34 -1.49
C GLN A 187 5.48 -5.68 -1.97
N ALA A 188 5.60 -6.56 -2.96
CA ALA A 188 6.89 -6.88 -3.56
C ALA A 188 7.54 -5.65 -4.23
N VAL A 189 6.79 -4.89 -5.03
CA VAL A 189 7.30 -3.65 -5.65
C VAL A 189 7.60 -2.59 -4.57
N HIS A 190 6.74 -2.42 -3.58
CA HIS A 190 6.92 -1.42 -2.52
C HIS A 190 8.20 -1.66 -1.71
N VAL A 191 8.40 -2.89 -1.23
CA VAL A 191 9.62 -3.29 -0.50
C VAL A 191 10.84 -3.12 -1.39
N THR A 192 10.76 -3.57 -2.65
CA THR A 192 11.87 -3.44 -3.60
C THR A 192 12.24 -1.97 -3.85
N ASN A 193 11.24 -1.10 -4.01
CA ASN A 193 11.47 0.33 -4.23
C ASN A 193 12.18 0.95 -3.02
N GLN A 194 11.71 0.66 -1.81
CA GLN A 194 12.31 1.17 -0.58
C GLN A 194 13.75 0.69 -0.40
N SER A 195 14.01 -0.62 -0.58
CA SER A 195 15.36 -1.18 -0.48
C SER A 195 16.34 -0.53 -1.46
N LEU A 196 15.93 -0.34 -2.72
CA LEU A 196 16.80 0.27 -3.75
C LEU A 196 17.04 1.76 -3.50
N ILE A 197 16.04 2.51 -3.03
CA ILE A 197 16.20 3.91 -2.67
C ILE A 197 17.14 4.06 -1.47
N PHE A 198 16.96 3.26 -0.42
CA PHE A 198 17.75 3.39 0.82
C PHE A 198 19.19 2.94 0.64
N ALA A 199 19.47 1.98 -0.25
CA ALA A 199 20.83 1.53 -0.55
C ALA A 199 21.71 2.63 -1.17
N ARG A 200 21.13 3.58 -1.92
CA ARG A 200 21.90 4.65 -2.61
C ARG A 200 22.28 5.82 -1.71
N ARG A 201 21.45 6.16 -0.71
CA ARG A 201 21.63 7.35 0.14
C ARG A 201 21.23 7.06 1.60
N PRO A 202 22.01 6.24 2.32
CA PRO A 202 21.71 5.88 3.72
C PRO A 202 21.64 7.10 4.64
N ASP A 203 22.43 8.14 4.37
CA ASP A 203 22.51 9.37 5.17
C ASP A 203 21.23 10.25 5.09
N ALA A 204 20.34 9.98 4.13
CA ALA A 204 19.14 10.77 3.89
C ALA A 204 17.85 9.95 4.02
N ARG A 205 17.88 8.79 4.69
CA ARG A 205 16.78 7.82 4.75
C ARG A 205 15.41 8.43 5.07
N SER A 206 15.30 9.24 6.13
CA SER A 206 14.02 9.86 6.53
C SER A 206 13.44 10.79 5.45
N ARG A 207 14.29 11.57 4.79
CA ARG A 207 13.90 12.49 3.69
C ARG A 207 13.45 11.72 2.44
N LEU A 208 14.15 10.64 2.11
CA LEU A 208 13.78 9.76 1.00
C LEU A 208 12.44 9.06 1.25
N VAL A 209 12.22 8.56 2.48
CA VAL A 209 10.92 7.99 2.88
C VAL A 209 9.83 9.04 2.71
N GLY A 210 10.02 10.26 3.23
CA GLY A 210 9.04 11.34 3.11
C GLY A 210 8.71 11.66 1.67
N GLY A 211 9.73 11.83 0.82
CA GLY A 211 9.55 12.09 -0.60
C GLY A 211 8.81 10.97 -1.34
N TYR A 212 9.18 9.72 -1.07
CA TYR A 212 8.51 8.54 -1.62
C TYR A 212 7.04 8.45 -1.18
N MET A 213 6.75 8.76 0.08
CA MET A 213 5.40 8.67 0.65
C MET A 213 4.45 9.75 0.12
N ILE A 214 4.95 10.85 -0.43
CA ILE A 214 4.12 11.84 -1.15
C ILE A 214 3.47 11.17 -2.38
N PHE A 215 4.27 10.49 -3.21
CA PHE A 215 3.78 9.81 -4.42
C PHE A 215 2.85 8.64 -4.08
N TYR A 216 3.18 7.88 -3.03
CA TYR A 216 2.28 6.89 -2.44
C TYR A 216 0.89 7.48 -2.15
N SER A 217 0.87 8.65 -1.51
CA SER A 217 -0.37 9.28 -1.03
C SER A 217 -1.18 9.85 -2.19
N VAL A 218 -0.51 10.50 -3.15
CA VAL A 218 -1.12 10.98 -4.39
C VAL A 218 -1.71 9.82 -5.18
N GLY A 219 -0.97 8.73 -5.35
CA GLY A 219 -1.46 7.53 -6.03
C GLY A 219 -2.68 6.94 -5.35
N SER A 220 -2.64 6.81 -4.02
CA SER A 220 -3.77 6.31 -3.24
C SER A 220 -5.03 7.16 -3.40
N ALA A 221 -4.89 8.49 -3.32
CA ALA A 221 -5.99 9.42 -3.49
C ALA A 221 -6.59 9.36 -4.91
N LEU A 222 -5.73 9.42 -5.94
CA LEU A 222 -6.16 9.35 -7.34
C LEU A 222 -6.84 8.01 -7.66
N GLY A 223 -6.29 6.90 -7.17
CA GLY A 223 -6.87 5.57 -7.33
C GLY A 223 -8.26 5.45 -6.71
N SER A 224 -8.44 5.94 -5.49
CA SER A 224 -9.75 5.94 -4.81
C SER A 224 -10.80 6.78 -5.53
N ILE A 225 -10.44 7.99 -5.97
CA ILE A 225 -11.36 8.88 -6.70
C ILE A 225 -11.72 8.26 -8.05
N ALA A 226 -10.71 7.90 -8.85
CA ALA A 226 -10.92 7.38 -10.20
C ALA A 226 -11.71 6.08 -10.21
N SER A 227 -11.48 5.18 -9.25
CA SER A 227 -12.23 3.92 -9.16
C SER A 227 -13.67 4.10 -8.75
N THR A 228 -13.97 5.02 -7.82
CA THR A 228 -15.35 5.31 -7.42
C THR A 228 -16.12 5.92 -8.60
N MET A 229 -15.49 6.81 -9.38
CA MET A 229 -16.07 7.35 -10.60
C MET A 229 -16.26 6.28 -11.69
N ALA A 230 -15.26 5.42 -11.90
CA ALA A 230 -15.33 4.33 -12.87
C ALA A 230 -16.42 3.31 -12.50
N TYR A 231 -16.58 3.01 -11.22
CA TYR A 231 -17.66 2.16 -10.71
C TYR A 231 -19.03 2.80 -10.97
N GLY A 232 -19.19 4.10 -10.72
CA GLY A 232 -20.43 4.80 -11.01
C GLY A 232 -20.81 4.81 -12.49
N ALA A 233 -19.82 4.88 -13.39
CA ALA A 233 -20.05 4.97 -14.84
C ALA A 233 -20.24 3.62 -15.54
N MET A 234 -19.44 2.60 -15.16
CA MET A 234 -19.36 1.31 -15.89
C MET A 234 -19.41 0.09 -14.95
N GLY A 235 -19.77 0.29 -13.67
CA GLY A 235 -19.79 -0.76 -12.67
C GLY A 235 -18.42 -1.39 -12.41
N TRP A 236 -18.42 -2.65 -11.98
CA TRP A 236 -17.20 -3.38 -11.65
C TRP A 236 -16.23 -3.54 -12.83
N ASN A 237 -16.75 -3.69 -14.04
CA ASN A 237 -15.92 -3.81 -15.25
C ASN A 237 -15.10 -2.54 -15.49
N GLY A 238 -15.66 -1.36 -15.24
CA GLY A 238 -14.93 -0.09 -15.31
C GLY A 238 -13.75 -0.03 -14.34
N VAL A 239 -13.97 -0.49 -13.11
CA VAL A 239 -12.91 -0.60 -12.08
C VAL A 239 -11.80 -1.54 -12.56
N CYS A 240 -12.16 -2.69 -13.12
CA CYS A 240 -11.19 -3.67 -13.60
C CYS A 240 -10.37 -3.18 -14.80
N VAL A 241 -11.00 -2.51 -15.76
CA VAL A 241 -10.30 -1.90 -16.91
C VAL A 241 -9.36 -0.80 -16.44
N LEU A 242 -9.79 0.06 -15.52
CA LEU A 242 -8.94 1.10 -14.93
C LEU A 242 -7.73 0.48 -14.22
N GLY A 243 -7.97 -0.54 -13.40
CA GLY A 243 -6.93 -1.26 -12.67
C GLY A 243 -5.90 -1.92 -13.59
N ALA A 244 -6.36 -2.65 -14.60
CA ALA A 244 -5.52 -3.27 -15.62
C ALA A 244 -4.74 -2.22 -16.43
N GLY A 245 -5.36 -1.09 -16.77
CA GLY A 245 -4.73 0.04 -17.47
C GLY A 245 -3.61 0.68 -16.64
N ILE A 246 -3.80 0.88 -15.34
CA ILE A 246 -2.75 1.33 -14.42
C ILE A 246 -1.63 0.28 -14.33
N GLY A 247 -1.96 -1.01 -14.29
CA GLY A 247 -0.99 -2.10 -14.32
C GLY A 247 -0.11 -2.08 -15.57
N LEU A 248 -0.72 -1.93 -16.74
CA LEU A 248 -0.02 -1.80 -18.02
C LEU A 248 0.87 -0.55 -18.04
N LEU A 249 0.34 0.61 -17.61
CA LEU A 249 1.10 1.84 -17.51
C LEU A 249 2.33 1.70 -16.60
N ALA A 250 2.18 1.02 -15.46
CA ALA A 250 3.29 0.76 -14.54
C ALA A 250 4.35 -0.15 -15.17
N LEU A 251 3.93 -1.21 -15.87
CA LEU A 251 4.82 -2.13 -16.59
C LEU A 251 5.59 -1.39 -17.70
N LEU A 252 4.91 -0.59 -18.51
CA LEU A 252 5.52 0.22 -19.58
C LEU A 252 6.49 1.25 -19.01
N PHE A 253 6.08 1.97 -17.96
CA PHE A 253 6.93 2.95 -17.30
C PHE A 253 8.20 2.29 -16.74
N TRP A 254 8.08 1.13 -16.10
CA TRP A 254 9.23 0.35 -15.64
C TRP A 254 10.13 -0.08 -16.81
N ALA A 255 9.55 -0.62 -17.89
CA ALA A 255 10.30 -1.08 -19.05
C ALA A 255 11.11 0.06 -19.70
N LEU A 256 10.52 1.25 -19.81
CA LEU A 256 11.19 2.45 -20.35
C LEU A 256 12.29 2.98 -19.42
N THR A 257 12.15 2.77 -18.10
CA THR A 257 13.08 3.29 -17.07
C THR A 257 14.08 2.27 -16.56
N LEU A 258 14.11 1.05 -17.14
CA LEU A 258 15.05 -0.03 -16.80
C LEU A 258 16.51 0.42 -16.76
N ARG A 259 16.90 1.35 -17.65
CA ARG A 259 18.27 1.87 -17.77
C ARG A 259 18.67 2.79 -16.61
N VAL A 260 17.72 3.47 -15.97
CA VAL A 260 17.96 4.39 -14.85
C VAL A 260 18.23 3.64 -13.54
N GLY A 261 17.85 2.36 -13.49
CA GLY A 261 17.96 1.53 -12.29
C GLY A 261 19.02 0.43 -12.35
N ARG A 262 19.87 0.40 -13.38
CA ARG A 262 21.18 -0.26 -13.36
C ARG A 262 22.19 0.74 -12.82
#